data_AF-A0A165JVX9-F1
#
_entry.id   AF-A0A165JVX9-F1
#
_cell.length_a   1.000
_cell.length_b   1.000
_cell.length_c   1.000
_cell.angle_alpha   90.00
_cell.angle_beta   90.00
_cell.angle_gamma   90.00
#
_symmetry.space_group_name_H-M   'P 1'
#
loop_
_entity.id
_entity.type
_entity.pdbx_description
1 polymer ?
#
loop_
_entity_poly.entity_id
_entity_poly.type
_entity_poly.pdbx_seq_one_letter_code
_entity_poly.pdbx_strand_id
1 'polypeptide(L)'
;MTLMISKFRYLLPCALAVLVAGCAPLTVPPKAEYPVGRARLVLPPGAWQDLGSTDEARATLQTRAVGLSGAQGEWLAVLRVQTNRTGDLAGFPIGPGDCPLQQNVTVVDAAAGSPVRADCLRLKNWGSSAQWLEKNRPDLAQWLGGRQIVLKQPYAYLSYRYATPTGAWVVVDALVDQRLLSTRPRNNEEFLVAGRPALQWGQDLAQAARLSVSMMDGYLAVPPFPFAEAASKK
;
A
#
# COMPACT_ATOMS: atom_id res chain seq x y z
N MET A 1 -25.28 -55.74 60.85
CA MET A 1 -26.74 -55.99 60.68
C MET A 1 -27.13 -55.69 59.25
N THR A 2 -27.59 -56.73 58.57
CA THR A 2 -28.13 -56.75 57.21
C THR A 2 -29.62 -56.41 57.23
N LEU A 3 -30.14 -55.91 56.08
CA LEU A 3 -31.54 -55.87 55.56
C LEU A 3 -31.91 -54.45 55.09
N MET A 4 -32.67 -54.20 54.03
CA MET A 4 -32.89 -54.77 52.69
C MET A 4 -33.97 -53.87 52.04
N ILE A 5 -33.83 -53.59 50.74
CA ILE A 5 -34.90 -53.41 49.71
C ILE A 5 -35.94 -52.27 49.89
N SER A 6 -36.06 -51.35 48.92
CA SER A 6 -37.08 -51.46 47.84
C SER A 6 -37.12 -50.26 46.88
N LYS A 7 -37.53 -50.59 45.66
CA LYS A 7 -37.56 -49.82 44.42
C LYS A 7 -38.69 -48.77 44.41
N PHE A 8 -38.43 -47.60 43.84
CA PHE A 8 -39.45 -46.91 43.04
C PHE A 8 -38.84 -46.32 41.77
N ARG A 9 -39.28 -46.88 40.64
CA ARG A 9 -39.07 -46.39 39.28
C ARG A 9 -39.87 -45.10 39.10
N TYR A 10 -39.25 -44.04 38.59
CA TYR A 10 -39.96 -43.05 37.79
C TYR A 10 -39.07 -42.55 36.64
N LEU A 11 -39.73 -42.37 35.51
CA LEU A 11 -39.23 -42.25 34.16
C LEU A 11 -38.58 -40.88 33.89
N LEU A 12 -37.61 -40.89 32.97
CA LEU A 12 -37.07 -39.71 32.29
C LEU A 12 -38.17 -38.83 31.69
N PRO A 13 -37.85 -37.54 31.50
CA PRO A 13 -37.92 -37.00 30.17
C PRO A 13 -36.55 -36.46 29.72
N CYS A 14 -36.08 -36.97 28.57
CA CYS A 14 -34.98 -36.42 27.80
C CYS A 14 -35.31 -34.97 27.41
N ALA A 15 -34.61 -34.00 28.00
CA ALA A 15 -34.56 -32.65 27.46
C ALA A 15 -33.66 -32.66 26.22
N LEU A 16 -34.26 -32.59 25.03
CA LEU A 16 -33.55 -32.29 23.78
C LEU A 16 -32.96 -30.87 23.90
N ALA A 17 -31.67 -30.78 24.15
CA ALA A 17 -30.91 -29.55 23.90
C ALA A 17 -30.67 -29.43 22.39
N VAL A 18 -31.54 -28.71 21.70
CA VAL A 18 -31.27 -28.25 20.33
C VAL A 18 -30.22 -27.15 20.43
N LEU A 19 -28.95 -27.53 20.21
CA LEU A 19 -27.86 -26.57 20.02
C LEU A 19 -28.11 -25.85 18.69
N VAL A 20 -28.68 -24.66 18.79
CA VAL A 20 -28.73 -23.68 17.71
C VAL A 20 -27.28 -23.28 17.41
N ALA A 21 -26.69 -23.89 16.39
CA ALA A 21 -25.45 -23.42 15.80
C ALA A 21 -25.73 -22.06 15.15
N GLY A 22 -25.61 -21.00 15.93
CA GLY A 22 -25.63 -19.64 15.43
C GLY A 22 -24.44 -19.47 14.49
N CYS A 23 -24.70 -19.22 13.21
CA CYS A 23 -23.75 -18.61 12.30
C CYS A 23 -23.33 -17.27 12.93
N ALA A 24 -22.21 -17.25 13.65
CA ALA A 24 -21.56 -15.99 13.97
C ALA A 24 -21.28 -15.31 12.62
N PRO A 25 -21.73 -14.06 12.40
CA PRO A 25 -21.34 -13.34 11.20
C PRO A 25 -19.81 -13.32 11.19
N LEU A 26 -19.22 -13.77 10.09
CA LEU A 26 -17.79 -13.61 9.83
C LEU A 26 -17.51 -12.12 9.87
N THR A 27 -17.15 -11.59 11.04
CA THR A 27 -16.66 -10.24 11.19
C THR A 27 -15.32 -10.20 10.48
N VAL A 28 -15.35 -9.86 9.19
CA VAL A 28 -14.14 -9.49 8.46
C VAL A 28 -13.52 -8.36 9.28
N PRO A 29 -12.32 -8.55 9.84
CA PRO A 29 -11.70 -7.49 10.63
C PRO A 29 -11.64 -6.23 9.77
N PRO A 30 -12.06 -5.07 10.30
CA PRO A 30 -12.11 -3.85 9.52
C PRO A 30 -10.73 -3.61 8.90
N LYS A 31 -10.71 -3.39 7.59
CA LYS A 31 -9.49 -3.11 6.85
C LYS A 31 -8.87 -1.86 7.46
N ALA A 32 -7.62 -1.95 7.93
CA ALA A 32 -6.96 -0.84 8.59
C ALA A 32 -6.88 0.36 7.64
N GLU A 33 -7.53 1.47 8.02
CA GLU A 33 -7.48 2.74 7.32
C GLU A 33 -6.47 3.67 8.00
N TYR A 34 -5.63 4.31 7.21
CA TYR A 34 -4.61 5.24 7.70
C TYR A 34 -4.95 6.65 7.18
N PRO A 35 -5.33 7.60 8.05
CA PRO A 35 -5.64 8.95 7.59
C PRO A 35 -4.36 9.64 7.11
N VAL A 36 -4.45 10.31 5.97
CA VAL A 36 -3.37 11.12 5.39
C VAL A 36 -3.98 12.36 4.76
N GLY A 37 -3.99 13.45 5.52
CA GLY A 37 -4.61 14.71 5.15
C GLY A 37 -6.08 14.51 4.78
N ARG A 38 -6.45 14.90 3.57
CA ARG A 38 -7.79 14.74 3.01
C ARG A 38 -8.11 13.31 2.55
N ALA A 39 -7.13 12.41 2.52
CA ALA A 39 -7.29 11.06 2.01
C ALA A 39 -7.30 10.01 3.13
N ARG A 40 -7.94 8.88 2.85
CA ARG A 40 -7.97 7.69 3.70
C ARG A 40 -7.24 6.57 2.97
N LEU A 41 -6.02 6.28 3.42
CA LEU A 41 -5.17 5.26 2.82
C LEU A 41 -5.64 3.87 3.28
N VAL A 42 -5.96 3.02 2.32
CA VAL A 42 -6.44 1.67 2.55
C VAL A 42 -5.49 0.67 1.91
N LEU A 43 -4.89 -0.19 2.72
CA LEU A 43 -3.80 -1.06 2.32
C LEU A 43 -4.30 -2.47 1.96
N PRO A 44 -3.69 -3.17 0.99
CA PRO A 44 -4.04 -4.56 0.69
C PRO A 44 -3.75 -5.47 1.89
N PRO A 45 -4.28 -6.71 1.92
CA PRO A 45 -3.99 -7.65 3.01
C PRO A 45 -2.49 -7.82 3.26
N GLY A 46 -2.10 -7.82 4.54
CA GLY A 46 -0.70 -7.94 4.95
C GLY A 46 -0.45 -7.39 6.35
N ALA A 47 0.71 -7.69 6.91
CA ALA A 47 1.17 -7.16 8.19
C ALA A 47 1.72 -5.73 8.00
N TRP A 48 0.80 -4.77 7.84
CA TRP A 48 1.14 -3.36 7.71
C TRP A 48 1.36 -2.71 9.08
N GLN A 49 2.34 -1.83 9.15
CA GLN A 49 2.72 -1.06 10.32
C GLN A 49 2.73 0.42 9.97
N ASP A 50 2.20 1.26 10.86
CA ASP A 50 2.32 2.72 10.74
C ASP A 50 3.77 3.13 11.04
N LEU A 51 4.42 3.80 10.09
CA LEU A 51 5.76 4.35 10.24
C LEU A 51 5.72 5.83 10.64
N GLY A 52 4.52 6.38 10.82
CA GLY A 52 4.26 7.71 11.32
C GLY A 52 3.77 8.67 10.24
N SER A 53 3.37 9.85 10.71
CA SER A 53 2.92 10.96 9.89
C SER A 53 3.78 12.20 10.09
N THR A 54 3.82 13.07 9.09
CA THR A 54 4.51 14.36 9.18
C THR A 54 3.71 15.41 8.43
N ASP A 55 3.47 16.53 9.10
CA ASP A 55 2.84 17.69 8.50
C ASP A 55 3.90 18.61 7.90
N GLU A 56 3.67 19.05 6.67
CA GLU A 56 4.45 20.10 6.03
C GLU A 56 3.64 21.39 6.12
N ALA A 57 3.74 22.06 7.27
CA ALA A 57 2.86 23.19 7.62
C ALA A 57 2.89 24.32 6.58
N ARG A 58 4.06 24.59 5.98
CA ARG A 58 4.21 25.63 4.94
C ARG A 58 3.51 25.29 3.63
N ALA A 59 3.41 24.00 3.31
CA ALA A 59 2.76 23.51 2.11
C ALA A 59 1.32 23.06 2.39
N THR A 60 0.84 23.07 3.64
CA THR A 60 -0.46 22.46 4.03
C THR A 60 -0.61 21.02 3.52
N LEU A 61 0.48 20.27 3.49
CA LEU A 61 0.50 18.85 3.11
C LEU A 61 0.64 17.97 4.36
N GLN A 62 0.11 16.76 4.28
CA GLN A 62 0.38 15.72 5.26
C GLN A 62 0.96 14.49 4.56
N THR A 63 2.04 13.95 5.11
CA THR A 63 2.62 12.67 4.71
C THR A 63 2.27 11.60 5.74
N ARG A 64 1.87 10.41 5.29
CA ARG A 64 1.77 9.19 6.07
C ARG A 64 2.70 8.16 5.48
N ALA A 65 3.45 7.46 6.33
CA ALA A 65 4.32 6.38 5.93
C ALA A 65 3.83 5.06 6.54
N VAL A 66 3.84 3.99 5.76
CA VAL A 66 3.46 2.64 6.21
C VAL A 66 4.41 1.60 5.65
N GLY A 67 4.69 0.55 6.42
CA GLY A 67 5.60 -0.52 6.06
C GLY A 67 4.89 -1.86 6.09
N LEU A 68 5.10 -2.71 5.09
CA LEU A 68 4.65 -4.09 5.06
C LEU A 68 5.80 -4.99 5.51
N SER A 69 5.60 -5.73 6.60
CA SER A 69 6.54 -6.76 7.04
C SER A 69 6.20 -8.14 6.50
N GLY A 70 7.24 -8.92 6.20
CA GLY A 70 7.15 -10.34 5.88
C GLY A 70 7.09 -11.21 7.12
N ALA A 71 7.01 -12.53 6.92
CA ALA A 71 6.89 -13.51 8.00
C ALA A 71 8.13 -13.56 8.90
N GLN A 72 9.30 -13.16 8.39
CA GLN A 72 10.56 -13.14 9.14
C GLN A 72 10.85 -11.74 9.73
N GLY A 73 9.89 -10.82 9.66
CA GLY A 73 10.04 -9.43 10.12
C GLY A 73 10.81 -8.55 9.13
N GLU A 74 11.13 -9.04 7.92
CA GLU A 74 11.79 -8.25 6.91
C GLU A 74 10.83 -7.24 6.24
N TRP A 75 11.34 -6.09 5.79
CA TRP A 75 10.53 -5.13 5.05
C TRP A 75 10.29 -5.59 3.61
N LEU A 76 9.03 -5.86 3.28
CA LEU A 76 8.59 -6.23 1.93
C LEU A 76 8.18 -5.01 1.10
N ALA A 77 7.56 -4.01 1.73
CA ALA A 77 7.22 -2.76 1.06
C ALA A 77 7.22 -1.59 2.04
N VAL A 78 7.51 -0.39 1.54
CA VAL A 78 7.39 0.86 2.26
C VAL A 78 6.69 1.86 1.36
N LEU A 79 5.61 2.46 1.85
CA LEU A 79 4.86 3.49 1.15
C LEU A 79 4.96 4.79 1.92
N ARG A 80 5.17 5.89 1.22
CA ARG A 80 4.97 7.26 1.71
C ARG A 80 3.95 7.93 0.82
N VAL A 81 2.83 8.30 1.41
CA VAL A 81 1.73 8.98 0.73
C VAL A 81 1.66 10.39 1.27
N GLN A 82 1.65 11.39 0.40
CA GLN A 82 1.50 12.79 0.75
C GLN A 82 0.28 13.36 0.03
N THR A 83 -0.57 14.07 0.76
CA THR A 83 -1.79 14.69 0.22
C THR A 83 -2.01 16.07 0.81
N ASN A 84 -2.95 16.85 0.25
CA ASN A 84 -3.44 18.07 0.90
C ASN A 84 -3.92 17.74 2.32
N ARG A 85 -3.56 18.56 3.31
CA ARG A 85 -3.94 18.38 4.72
C ARG A 85 -5.44 18.45 4.91
N THR A 86 -6.12 19.28 4.12
CA THR A 86 -7.58 19.46 4.16
C THR A 86 -8.17 19.36 2.76
N GLY A 87 -9.49 19.34 2.67
CA GLY A 87 -10.21 19.43 1.39
C GLY A 87 -10.17 20.83 0.76
N ASP A 88 -9.65 21.85 1.45
CA ASP A 88 -9.40 23.15 0.84
C ASP A 88 -8.14 23.07 -0.02
N LEU A 89 -8.34 23.23 -1.32
CA LEU A 89 -7.30 23.11 -2.35
C LEU A 89 -6.76 24.48 -2.77
N ALA A 90 -7.36 25.58 -2.28
CA ALA A 90 -6.93 26.93 -2.63
C ALA A 90 -5.54 27.25 -2.06
N GLY A 91 -4.71 27.96 -2.84
CA GLY A 91 -3.41 28.44 -2.39
C GLY A 91 -2.26 27.45 -2.48
N PHE A 92 -2.46 26.26 -3.06
CA PHE A 92 -1.37 25.34 -3.32
C PHE A 92 -0.47 25.84 -4.45
N PRO A 93 0.86 25.86 -4.27
CA PRO A 93 1.75 26.21 -5.35
C PRO A 93 1.53 25.22 -6.49
N ILE A 94 1.30 25.75 -7.69
CA ILE A 94 1.39 25.00 -8.94
C ILE A 94 2.83 24.47 -8.98
N GLY A 95 3.02 23.23 -8.51
CA GLY A 95 4.27 22.51 -8.76
C GLY A 95 4.42 22.37 -10.27
N PRO A 96 5.65 22.40 -10.81
CA PRO A 96 5.84 22.18 -12.24
C PRO A 96 5.16 20.85 -12.61
N GLY A 97 4.30 20.90 -13.63
CA GLY A 97 3.61 19.71 -14.17
C GLY A 97 4.55 18.72 -14.87
N ASP A 98 5.86 18.98 -14.80
CA ASP A 98 6.87 18.32 -15.60
C ASP A 98 7.00 16.82 -15.28
N CYS A 99 6.98 16.00 -16.32
CA CYS A 99 7.23 14.57 -16.21
C CYS A 99 8.42 14.18 -17.10
N PRO A 100 9.62 14.76 -16.90
CA PRO A 100 10.75 14.51 -17.77
C PRO A 100 11.13 13.02 -17.78
N LEU A 101 11.50 12.56 -18.97
CA LEU A 101 12.08 11.24 -19.16
C LEU A 101 13.37 11.10 -18.37
N GLN A 102 13.63 9.89 -17.88
CA GLN A 102 14.82 9.58 -17.12
C GLN A 102 15.41 8.25 -17.60
N GLN A 103 16.73 8.22 -17.76
CA GLN A 103 17.42 7.02 -18.24
C GLN A 103 17.21 5.85 -17.27
N ASN A 104 16.89 4.66 -17.83
CA ASN A 104 16.66 3.42 -17.07
C ASN A 104 15.52 3.51 -16.04
N VAL A 105 14.54 4.38 -16.29
CA VAL A 105 13.29 4.54 -15.52
C VAL A 105 12.15 4.55 -16.52
N THR A 106 11.12 3.74 -16.28
CA THR A 106 9.88 3.85 -17.04
C THR A 106 9.12 5.07 -16.55
N VAL A 107 8.85 6.01 -17.44
CA VAL A 107 8.11 7.25 -17.14
C VAL A 107 6.83 7.26 -17.96
N VAL A 108 5.69 7.47 -17.31
CA VAL A 108 4.38 7.63 -17.94
C VAL A 108 3.84 9.01 -17.55
N ASP A 109 3.69 9.87 -18.55
CA ASP A 109 3.10 11.19 -18.42
C ASP A 109 1.66 11.19 -18.96
N ALA A 110 0.69 10.98 -18.07
CA ALA A 110 -0.72 11.03 -18.43
C ALA A 110 -1.26 12.47 -18.55
N ALA A 111 -0.46 13.48 -18.18
CA ALA A 111 -0.79 14.89 -18.39
C ALA A 111 -0.31 15.40 -19.76
N ALA A 112 0.34 14.55 -20.55
CA ALA A 112 0.78 14.83 -21.91
C ALA A 112 1.60 16.13 -22.04
N GLY A 113 2.56 16.35 -21.14
CA GLY A 113 3.44 17.52 -21.13
C GLY A 113 2.80 18.79 -20.57
N SER A 114 1.68 18.68 -19.84
CA SER A 114 1.01 19.86 -19.27
C SER A 114 1.93 20.65 -18.34
N PRO A 115 2.02 21.98 -18.47
CA PRO A 115 2.84 22.81 -17.58
C PRO A 115 2.18 23.05 -16.20
N VAL A 116 0.86 22.85 -16.10
CA VAL A 116 0.04 23.22 -14.93
C VAL A 116 -0.59 22.01 -14.23
N ARG A 117 -0.38 20.81 -14.76
CA ARG A 117 -0.89 19.55 -14.22
C ARG A 117 0.23 18.55 -14.16
N ALA A 118 0.34 17.83 -13.06
CA ALA A 118 1.20 16.66 -12.98
C ALA A 118 0.33 15.41 -12.99
N ASP A 119 0.67 14.45 -13.84
CA ASP A 119 0.12 13.10 -13.77
C ASP A 119 1.22 12.12 -14.21
N CYS A 120 2.18 11.97 -13.31
CA CYS A 120 3.49 11.43 -13.65
C CYS A 120 3.78 10.18 -12.81
N LEU A 121 3.84 9.02 -13.47
CA LEU A 121 4.27 7.76 -12.88
C LEU A 121 5.70 7.47 -13.31
N ARG A 122 6.57 7.18 -12.34
CA ARG A 122 7.94 6.75 -12.54
C ARG A 122 8.15 5.40 -11.88
N LEU A 123 8.70 4.45 -12.63
CA LEU A 123 9.04 3.11 -12.15
C LEU A 123 10.50 2.79 -12.46
N LYS A 124 11.27 2.55 -11.40
CA LYS A 124 12.62 1.99 -11.45
C LYS A 124 12.56 0.55 -10.95
N ASN A 125 12.59 -0.42 -11.87
CA ASN A 125 12.49 -1.85 -11.54
C ASN A 125 13.58 -2.30 -10.55
N TRP A 126 14.82 -1.81 -10.69
CA TRP A 126 15.89 -2.09 -9.74
C TRP A 126 16.30 -0.79 -9.03
N GLY A 127 15.49 -0.37 -8.06
CA GLY A 127 15.77 0.80 -7.23
C GLY A 127 17.04 0.64 -6.38
N SER A 128 17.39 -0.60 -6.06
CA SER A 128 18.61 -0.95 -5.31
C SER A 128 19.90 -0.92 -6.14
N SER A 129 19.84 -0.72 -7.46
CA SER A 129 21.04 -0.75 -8.31
C SER A 129 21.90 0.50 -8.11
N ALA A 130 23.22 0.34 -7.96
CA ALA A 130 24.21 1.43 -8.09
C ALA A 130 23.89 2.70 -7.27
N GLN A 131 23.41 2.53 -6.03
CA GLN A 131 23.02 3.65 -5.15
C GLN A 131 22.01 4.62 -5.82
N TRP A 132 21.16 4.08 -6.71
CA TRP A 132 20.25 4.90 -7.50
C TRP A 132 19.29 5.67 -6.59
N LEU A 133 18.83 5.07 -5.50
CA LEU A 133 17.93 5.74 -4.57
C LEU A 133 18.62 6.93 -3.89
N GLU A 134 19.83 6.75 -3.37
CA GLU A 134 20.62 7.80 -2.72
C GLU A 134 20.91 8.96 -3.68
N LYS A 135 21.20 8.64 -4.95
CA LYS A 135 21.48 9.63 -5.99
C LYS A 135 20.23 10.40 -6.45
N ASN A 136 19.09 9.72 -6.59
CA ASN A 136 17.90 10.30 -7.23
C ASN A 136 16.81 10.73 -6.25
N ARG A 137 16.82 10.19 -5.02
CA ARG A 137 15.89 10.49 -3.93
C ARG A 137 16.64 10.49 -2.57
N PRO A 138 17.61 11.41 -2.40
CA PRO A 138 18.40 11.50 -1.17
C PRO A 138 17.54 11.76 0.07
N ASP A 139 16.42 12.49 -0.10
CA ASP A 139 15.42 12.72 0.94
C ASP A 139 14.83 11.41 1.47
N LEU A 140 14.46 10.50 0.56
CA LEU A 140 13.88 9.22 0.90
C LEU A 140 14.93 8.28 1.51
N ALA A 141 16.13 8.25 0.93
CA ALA A 141 17.23 7.44 1.45
C ALA A 141 17.62 7.85 2.89
N GLN A 142 17.73 9.15 3.15
CA GLN A 142 18.01 9.68 4.49
C GLN A 142 16.88 9.34 5.47
N TRP A 143 15.63 9.49 5.05
CA TRP A 143 14.47 9.15 5.89
C TRP A 143 14.43 7.67 6.27
N LEU A 144 14.75 6.76 5.33
CA LEU A 144 14.87 5.32 5.61
C LEU A 144 16.01 5.03 6.59
N GLY A 145 17.18 5.63 6.35
CA GLY A 145 18.36 5.45 7.19
C GLY A 145 18.14 5.93 8.63
N GLY A 146 17.52 7.10 8.81
CA GLY A 146 17.17 7.63 10.13
C GLY A 146 16.18 6.77 10.93
N ARG A 147 15.49 5.85 10.25
CA ARG A 147 14.53 4.91 10.85
C ARG A 147 15.01 3.46 10.84
N GLN A 148 16.24 3.23 10.40
CA GLN A 148 16.83 1.89 10.28
C GLN A 148 15.97 0.93 9.41
N ILE A 149 15.26 1.49 8.43
CA ILE A 149 14.44 0.70 7.50
C ILE A 149 15.33 0.23 6.36
N VAL A 150 15.57 -1.08 6.30
CA VAL A 150 16.39 -1.71 5.25
C VAL A 150 15.53 -2.71 4.48
N LEU A 151 15.27 -2.43 3.20
CA LEU A 151 14.60 -3.38 2.32
C LEU A 151 15.59 -4.41 1.78
N LYS A 152 15.12 -5.66 1.68
CA LYS A 152 15.89 -6.72 1.03
C LYS A 152 16.06 -6.40 -0.45
N GLN A 153 17.29 -6.53 -0.94
CA GLN A 153 17.57 -6.38 -2.36
C GLN A 153 17.29 -7.69 -3.10
N PRO A 154 16.78 -7.64 -4.36
CA PRO A 154 16.45 -6.44 -5.11
C PRO A 154 15.06 -5.88 -4.77
N TYR A 155 14.92 -4.55 -4.78
CA TYR A 155 13.64 -3.85 -4.67
C TYR A 155 13.42 -2.89 -5.85
N ALA A 156 12.16 -2.66 -6.20
CA ALA A 156 11.74 -1.61 -7.12
C ALA A 156 11.45 -0.32 -6.36
N TYR A 157 11.61 0.80 -7.07
CA TYR A 157 11.17 2.11 -6.60
C TYR A 157 10.12 2.65 -7.58
N LEU A 158 9.01 3.15 -7.03
CA LEU A 158 7.95 3.80 -7.78
C LEU A 158 7.65 5.16 -7.15
N SER A 159 7.40 6.14 -8.02
CA SER A 159 6.94 7.46 -7.62
C SER A 159 5.78 7.85 -8.50
N TYR A 160 4.67 8.21 -7.88
CA TYR A 160 3.52 8.78 -8.58
C TYR A 160 3.26 10.19 -8.05
N ARG A 161 3.10 11.15 -8.95
CA ARG A 161 2.71 12.53 -8.63
C ARG A 161 1.49 12.92 -9.43
N TYR A 162 0.43 13.29 -8.72
CA TYR A 162 -0.78 13.85 -9.27
C TYR A 162 -1.02 15.26 -8.70
N ALA A 163 -1.12 16.25 -9.59
CA ALA A 163 -1.45 17.61 -9.23
C ALA A 163 -2.37 18.26 -10.26
N THR A 164 -3.36 19.02 -9.80
CA THR A 164 -4.33 19.74 -10.65
C THR A 164 -4.14 21.26 -10.53
N PRO A 165 -4.65 22.06 -11.50
CA PRO A 165 -4.56 23.52 -11.42
C PRO A 165 -5.42 24.09 -10.30
N THR A 166 -6.38 23.30 -9.81
CA THR A 166 -7.23 23.63 -8.66
C THR A 166 -6.58 23.32 -7.31
N GLY A 167 -5.34 22.81 -7.30
CA GLY A 167 -4.55 22.60 -6.08
C GLY A 167 -4.66 21.21 -5.45
N ALA A 168 -5.31 20.24 -6.10
CA ALA A 168 -5.25 18.86 -5.62
C ALA A 168 -3.81 18.36 -5.69
N TRP A 169 -3.38 17.63 -4.66
CA TRP A 169 -2.03 17.09 -4.55
C TRP A 169 -2.07 15.67 -3.98
N VAL A 170 -1.49 14.72 -4.71
CA VAL A 170 -1.21 13.37 -4.23
C VAL A 170 0.16 12.94 -4.73
N VAL A 171 1.06 12.59 -3.81
CA VAL A 171 2.34 11.95 -4.11
C VAL A 171 2.39 10.61 -3.41
N VAL A 172 2.78 9.57 -4.15
CA VAL A 172 3.02 8.23 -3.60
C VAL A 172 4.43 7.80 -3.97
N ASP A 173 5.28 7.64 -2.97
CA ASP A 173 6.56 6.97 -3.12
C ASP A 173 6.46 5.55 -2.55
N ALA A 174 6.90 4.56 -3.32
CA ALA A 174 6.83 3.16 -2.96
C ALA A 174 8.19 2.48 -3.20
N LEU A 175 8.68 1.80 -2.18
CA LEU A 175 9.80 0.86 -2.27
C LEU A 175 9.24 -0.53 -2.06
N VAL A 176 9.46 -1.44 -3.01
CA VAL A 176 8.76 -2.72 -3.02
C VAL A 176 9.73 -3.84 -3.36
N ASP A 177 9.84 -4.84 -2.49
CA ASP A 177 10.61 -6.07 -2.72
C ASP A 177 10.15 -6.70 -4.05
N GLN A 178 11.11 -7.07 -4.90
CA GLN A 178 10.83 -7.65 -6.21
C GLN A 178 9.95 -8.90 -6.13
N ARG A 179 9.97 -9.65 -5.02
CA ARG A 179 9.11 -10.82 -4.81
C ARG A 179 7.62 -10.49 -4.83
N LEU A 180 7.23 -9.24 -4.57
CA LEU A 180 5.84 -8.79 -4.63
C LEU A 180 5.41 -8.39 -6.05
N LEU A 181 6.34 -8.00 -6.91
CA LEU A 181 6.07 -7.40 -8.22
C LEU A 181 6.49 -8.27 -9.41
N SER A 182 7.32 -9.29 -9.19
CA SER A 182 7.79 -10.17 -10.26
C SER A 182 8.12 -11.56 -9.74
N THR A 183 7.99 -12.55 -10.62
CA THR A 183 8.53 -13.89 -10.41
C THR A 183 9.89 -14.00 -11.09
N ARG A 184 10.78 -14.85 -10.55
CA ARG A 184 12.03 -15.17 -11.26
C ARG A 184 11.68 -15.83 -12.60
N PRO A 185 12.07 -15.22 -13.74
CA PRO A 185 11.78 -15.80 -15.05
C PRO A 185 12.56 -17.11 -15.21
N ARG A 186 11.92 -18.12 -15.78
CA ARG A 186 12.49 -19.45 -16.01
C ARG A 186 12.92 -19.68 -17.45
N ASN A 187 12.42 -18.87 -18.37
CA ASN A 187 12.69 -18.91 -19.81
C ASN A 187 12.76 -17.48 -20.37
N ASN A 188 13.09 -17.36 -21.66
CA ASN A 188 13.28 -16.09 -22.34
C ASN A 188 11.96 -15.32 -22.48
N GLU A 189 10.86 -16.01 -22.75
CA GLU A 189 9.53 -15.41 -22.89
C GLU A 189 9.09 -14.73 -21.59
N GLU A 190 9.27 -15.41 -20.45
CA GLU A 190 9.01 -14.89 -19.12
C GLU A 190 9.92 -13.69 -18.79
N PHE A 191 11.19 -13.74 -19.22
CA PHE A 191 12.13 -12.64 -19.01
C PHE A 191 11.67 -11.36 -19.74
N LEU A 192 11.20 -11.48 -20.98
CA LEU A 192 10.73 -10.34 -21.80
C LEU A 192 9.52 -9.63 -21.19
N VAL A 193 8.73 -10.31 -20.37
CA VAL A 193 7.52 -9.76 -19.74
C VAL A 193 7.66 -9.52 -18.23
N ALA A 194 8.80 -9.87 -17.62
CA ALA A 194 9.00 -9.86 -16.17
C ALA A 194 8.77 -8.49 -15.51
N GLY A 195 8.91 -7.38 -16.25
CA GLY A 195 8.65 -6.02 -15.77
C GLY A 195 7.20 -5.54 -15.90
N ARG A 196 6.34 -6.25 -16.64
CA ARG A 196 4.95 -5.83 -16.89
C ARG A 196 4.10 -5.78 -15.62
N PRO A 197 4.15 -6.77 -14.70
CA PRO A 197 3.30 -6.73 -13.51
C PRO A 197 3.63 -5.55 -12.60
N ALA A 198 4.92 -5.16 -12.50
CA ALA A 198 5.34 -3.97 -11.75
C ALA A 198 4.76 -2.68 -12.36
N LEU A 199 4.79 -2.56 -13.69
CA LEU A 199 4.21 -1.40 -14.39
C LEU A 199 2.69 -1.36 -14.23
N GLN A 200 2.00 -2.49 -14.40
CA GLN A 200 0.55 -2.57 -14.23
C GLN A 200 0.15 -2.17 -12.80
N TRP A 201 0.81 -2.73 -11.78
CA TRP A 201 0.55 -2.36 -10.39
C TRP A 201 0.72 -0.85 -10.16
N GLY A 202 1.74 -0.25 -10.78
CA GLY A 202 1.95 1.20 -10.70
C GLY A 202 0.89 2.03 -11.42
N GLN A 203 0.36 1.55 -12.55
CA GLN A 203 -0.76 2.18 -13.24
C GLN A 203 -2.05 2.10 -12.44
N ASP A 204 -2.32 0.96 -11.80
CA ASP A 204 -3.47 0.75 -10.92
C ASP A 204 -3.39 1.66 -9.69
N LEU A 205 -2.19 1.82 -9.11
CA LEU A 205 -1.95 2.74 -8.00
C LEU A 205 -2.15 4.20 -8.42
N ALA A 206 -1.63 4.59 -9.59
CA ALA A 206 -1.86 5.90 -10.16
C ALA A 206 -3.35 6.17 -10.36
N GLN A 207 -4.09 5.19 -10.87
CA GLN A 207 -5.54 5.29 -11.05
C GLN A 207 -6.27 5.47 -9.71
N ALA A 208 -5.93 4.69 -8.69
CA ALA A 208 -6.51 4.82 -7.35
C ALA A 208 -6.25 6.21 -6.75
N ALA A 209 -5.03 6.75 -6.91
CA ALA A 209 -4.67 8.07 -6.44
C ALA A 209 -5.47 9.18 -7.18
N ARG A 210 -5.65 9.10 -8.49
CA ARG A 210 -6.52 10.04 -9.24
C ARG A 210 -7.94 10.00 -8.73
N LEU A 211 -8.51 8.81 -8.57
CA LEU A 211 -9.88 8.62 -8.10
C LEU A 211 -10.05 9.19 -6.68
N SER A 212 -9.07 9.02 -5.80
CA SER A 212 -9.11 9.54 -4.43
C SER A 212 -9.33 11.06 -4.38
N VAL A 213 -8.81 11.80 -5.36
CA VAL A 213 -8.98 13.26 -5.41
C VAL A 213 -10.42 13.66 -5.67
N SER A 214 -11.13 12.90 -6.50
CA SER A 214 -12.53 13.15 -6.89
C SER A 214 -13.55 12.70 -5.85
N MET A 215 -13.13 11.87 -4.88
CA MET A 215 -14.02 11.37 -3.83
C MET A 215 -14.01 12.30 -2.60
N MET A 216 -15.19 12.56 -2.03
CA MET A 216 -15.32 13.44 -0.86
C MET A 216 -14.61 12.87 0.38
N ASP A 217 -14.60 11.55 0.51
CA ASP A 217 -13.99 10.81 1.61
C ASP A 217 -12.50 10.50 1.38
N GLY A 218 -11.96 10.92 0.22
CA GLY A 218 -10.57 10.75 -0.17
C GLY A 218 -10.09 9.30 -0.17
N TYR A 219 -10.96 8.33 -0.42
CA TYR A 219 -10.60 6.91 -0.37
C TYR A 219 -9.46 6.57 -1.34
N LEU A 220 -8.31 6.15 -0.82
CA LEU A 220 -7.14 5.77 -1.62
C LEU A 220 -6.77 4.32 -1.29
N ALA A 221 -7.27 3.40 -2.10
CA ALA A 221 -6.94 1.98 -1.97
C ALA A 221 -5.67 1.64 -2.76
N VAL A 222 -4.64 1.19 -2.06
CA VAL A 222 -3.45 0.63 -2.69
C VAL A 222 -3.81 -0.71 -3.32
N PRO A 223 -3.49 -0.93 -4.61
CA PRO A 223 -3.80 -2.19 -5.27
C PRO A 223 -3.03 -3.36 -4.63
N PRO A 224 -3.61 -4.58 -4.60
CA PRO A 224 -2.92 -5.76 -4.11
C PRO A 224 -1.66 -6.04 -4.94
N PHE A 225 -0.60 -6.49 -4.29
CA PHE A 225 0.60 -6.91 -4.99
C PHE A 225 0.33 -8.19 -5.81
N PRO A 226 0.77 -8.26 -7.07
CA PRO A 226 0.45 -9.39 -7.95
C PRO A 226 0.97 -10.74 -7.44
N PHE A 227 2.01 -10.74 -6.60
CA PHE A 227 2.63 -11.97 -6.07
C PHE A 227 2.67 -12.04 -4.54
N ALA A 228 1.72 -11.38 -3.85
CA ALA A 228 1.67 -11.32 -2.38
C ALA A 228 1.73 -12.71 -1.69
N GLU A 229 0.96 -13.68 -2.17
CA GLU A 229 0.93 -15.04 -1.60
C GLU A 229 2.23 -15.81 -1.80
N ALA A 230 2.94 -15.55 -2.91
CA ALA A 230 4.22 -16.19 -3.19
C ALA A 230 5.35 -15.57 -2.35
N ALA A 231 5.22 -14.29 -2.01
CA ALA A 231 6.18 -13.58 -1.16
C ALA A 231 6.05 -13.98 0.32
N SER A 232 4.84 -14.29 0.82
CA SER A 232 4.63 -14.67 2.22
C SER A 232 5.15 -16.06 2.60
N LYS A 233 5.35 -16.95 1.62
CA LYS A 233 5.81 -18.33 1.82
C LYS A 233 7.35 -18.50 1.82
N LYS A 234 8.12 -17.43 1.60
CA LYS A 234 9.58 -17.46 1.43
C LYS A 234 10.30 -16.58 2.43
#